data_AF-A0A672Q5G6-F1
#
_entry.id   AF-A0A672Q5G6-F1
#
_cell.length_a   1.000
_cell.length_b   1.000
_cell.length_c   1.000
_cell.angle_alpha   90.00
_cell.angle_beta   90.00
_cell.angle_gamma   90.00
#
_symmetry.space_group_name_H-M   'P 1'
#
loop_
_entity.id
_entity.type
_entity.pdbx_description
1 polymer ?
#
loop_
_entity_poly.entity_id
_entity_poly.type
_entity_poly.pdbx_seq_one_letter_code
_entity_poly.pdbx_strand_id
1 'polypeptide(L)' 'MERKCTMKQMKNKWLESGVNVCDRTVRNRLNKMGFTYRKAKRKPALTPKQKTTRLQWSKEKQSWSVHDWMKVIFSDES' A
#
# COMPACT_ATOMS: atom_id res chain seq x y z
N MET A 1 -10.98 -0.58 9.62
CA MET A 1 -10.62 -1.99 9.37
C MET A 1 -9.20 -2.03 8.81
N GLU A 2 -8.29 -2.77 9.44
CA GLU A 2 -6.88 -2.83 9.05
C GLU A 2 -6.73 -3.56 7.72
N ARG A 3 -6.28 -2.87 6.65
CA ARG A 3 -6.28 -3.40 5.28
C ARG A 3 -5.14 -4.40 4.99
N LYS A 4 -4.20 -4.57 5.92
CA LYS A 4 -3.02 -5.43 5.78
C LYS A 4 -2.66 -5.99 7.15
N CYS A 5 -2.41 -7.29 7.22
CA CYS A 5 -1.85 -7.95 8.40
C CYS A 5 -0.76 -8.91 7.94
N THR A 6 0.42 -8.82 8.56
CA THR A 6 1.57 -9.69 8.24
C THR A 6 1.66 -10.85 9.23
N MET A 7 2.24 -11.97 8.79
CA MET A 7 2.51 -13.10 9.69
C MET A 7 3.37 -12.69 10.89
N LYS A 8 4.38 -11.82 10.67
CA LYS A 8 5.25 -11.35 11.75
C LYS A 8 4.47 -10.54 12.80
N GLN A 9 3.63 -9.61 12.37
CA GLN A 9 2.78 -8.83 13.29
C GLN A 9 1.89 -9.74 14.12
N MET A 10 1.25 -10.73 13.47
CA MET A 10 0.35 -11.65 14.16
C MET A 10 1.09 -12.59 15.12
N LYS A 11 2.25 -13.11 14.72
CA LYS A 11 3.09 -13.97 15.56
C LYS A 11 3.61 -13.23 16.79
N ASN A 12 4.09 -11.99 16.61
CA ASN A 12 4.56 -11.16 17.70
C ASN A 12 3.44 -10.85 18.70
N LYS A 13 2.24 -10.51 18.22
CA LYS A 13 1.08 -10.24 19.08
C LYS A 13 0.72 -11.42 19.98
N TRP A 14 0.79 -12.65 19.45
CA TRP A 14 0.53 -13.84 20.26
C TRP A 14 1.68 -14.18 21.20
N LEU A 15 2.92 -13.94 20.79
CA LEU A 15 4.09 -14.08 21.67
C LEU A 15 4.02 -13.12 22.87
N GLU A 16 3.63 -11.87 22.65
CA GLU A 16 3.36 -10.88 23.72
C GLU A 16 2.24 -11.33 24.66
N SER A 17 1.31 -12.15 24.16
CA SER A 17 0.23 -12.76 24.95
C SER A 17 0.67 -14.07 25.63
N GLY A 18 1.96 -14.43 25.57
CA GLY A 18 2.50 -15.67 26.15
C GLY A 18 2.27 -16.93 25.31
N VAL A 19 1.69 -16.80 24.10
CA VAL A 19 1.36 -17.93 23.23
C VAL A 19 2.37 -18.03 22.10
N ASN A 20 3.29 -18.99 22.20
CA ASN A 20 4.19 -19.32 21.10
C ASN A 20 3.51 -20.25 20.10
N VAL A 21 3.41 -19.83 18.84
CA VAL A 21 2.79 -20.63 17.76
C VAL A 21 3.72 -20.85 16.59
N CYS A 22 3.51 -21.96 15.89
CA CYS A 22 4.17 -22.20 14.61
C CYS A 22 3.53 -21.36 13.48
N ASP A 23 4.31 -21.14 12.43
CA ASP A 23 3.88 -20.31 11.29
C ASP A 23 2.64 -20.86 10.56
N ARG A 24 2.43 -22.18 10.63
CA ARG A 24 1.23 -22.83 10.08
C ARG A 24 -0.05 -22.32 10.77
N THR A 25 -0.03 -22.23 12.10
CA THR A 25 -1.17 -21.75 12.88
C THR A 25 -1.47 -20.28 12.58
N VAL A 26 -0.43 -19.45 12.47
CA VAL A 26 -0.57 -18.03 12.08
C VAL A 26 -1.22 -17.91 10.70
N ARG A 27 -0.73 -18.66 9.71
CA ARG A 27 -1.26 -18.64 8.34
C ARG A 27 -2.72 -19.10 8.27
N ASN A 28 -3.08 -20.16 8.99
CA ASN A 28 -4.46 -20.65 9.03
C ASN A 28 -5.40 -19.59 9.61
N ARG A 29 -4.97 -18.90 10.66
CA ARG A 29 -5.80 -17.85 11.26
C ARG A 29 -5.91 -16.61 10.36
N LEU A 30 -4.83 -16.20 9.70
CA LEU A 30 -4.87 -15.13 8.69
C LEU A 30 -5.86 -15.46 7.57
N ASN A 31 -5.81 -16.69 7.04
CA ASN A 31 -6.75 -17.17 6.02
C ASN A 31 -8.20 -17.15 6.54
N LYS A 32 -8.44 -17.60 7.78
CA LYS A 32 -9.78 -17.56 8.41
C LYS A 32 -10.31 -16.13 8.59
N MET A 33 -9.42 -15.15 8.76
CA MET A 33 -9.77 -13.73 8.81
C MET A 33 -9.94 -13.09 7.42
N GLY A 34 -9.77 -13.85 6.33
CA GLY A 34 -9.88 -13.36 4.96
C GLY A 34 -8.60 -12.73 4.40
N PHE A 35 -7.48 -12.79 5.13
CA PHE A 35 -6.19 -12.36 4.60
C PHE A 35 -5.61 -13.43 3.67
N THR A 36 -5.17 -13.00 2.50
CA THR A 36 -4.47 -13.85 1.53
C THR A 36 -3.10 -13.28 1.21
N TYR A 37 -2.16 -14.15 0.88
CA TYR A 37 -0.85 -13.71 0.42
C TYR A 37 -0.95 -13.07 -0.97
N ARG A 38 -0.33 -11.90 -1.13
CA ARG A 38 -0.21 -11.20 -2.42
C ARG A 38 1.19 -10.61 -2.55
N LYS A 39 1.85 -10.85 -3.69
CA LYS A 39 3.11 -10.19 -4.03
C LYS A 39 2.83 -8.73 -4.42
N ALA A 40 3.46 -7.79 -3.75
CA ALA A 40 3.33 -6.37 -4.09
C ALA A 40 4.00 -6.08 -5.44
N LYS A 41 3.36 -5.24 -6.28
CA LYS A 41 3.98 -4.75 -7.52
C LYS A 41 5.19 -3.89 -7.17
N ARG A 42 6.30 -4.08 -7.89
CA ARG A 42 7.48 -3.21 -7.77
C ARG A 42 7.11 -1.80 -8.24
N LYS A 43 7.54 -0.80 -7.49
CA LYS A 43 7.34 0.61 -7.79
C LYS A 43 8.67 1.35 -7.56
N PRO A 44 8.99 2.40 -8.32
CA PRO A 44 10.11 3.27 -8.00
C PRO A 44 9.99 3.80 -6.58
N ALA A 45 11.12 3.84 -5.86
CA ALA A 45 11.16 4.43 -4.54
C ALA A 45 10.96 5.95 -4.66
N LEU A 46 9.98 6.48 -3.93
CA LEU A 46 9.74 7.92 -3.89
C LEU A 46 10.41 8.52 -2.65
N THR A 47 11.21 9.57 -2.86
CA THR A 47 11.72 10.41 -1.78
C THR A 47 10.57 11.16 -1.09
N PRO A 48 10.73 11.60 0.17
CA PRO A 48 9.71 12.41 0.84
C PRO A 48 9.30 13.64 0.03
N LYS A 49 10.27 14.35 -0.55
CA LYS A 49 10.03 15.52 -1.43
C LYS A 49 9.14 15.15 -2.62
N GLN A 50 9.46 14.06 -3.33
CA GLN A 50 8.65 13.59 -4.47
C GLN A 50 7.21 13.25 -4.06
N LYS A 51 7.00 12.64 -2.88
CA LYS A 51 5.65 12.34 -2.39
C LYS A 51 4.84 13.61 -2.18
N THR A 52 5.43 14.62 -1.55
CA THR A 52 4.78 15.91 -1.30
C THR A 52 4.44 16.62 -2.61
N THR A 53 5.40 16.73 -3.53
CA THR A 53 5.16 17.38 -4.84
C THR A 53 4.07 16.68 -5.62
N ARG A 54 4.08 15.34 -5.68
CA ARG A 54 3.03 14.57 -6.38
C ARG A 54 1.66 14.74 -5.74
N LEU A 55 1.58 14.76 -4.41
CA LEU A 55 0.32 14.98 -3.69
C LEU A 55 -0.24 16.38 -3.97
N GLN A 56 0.62 17.39 -3.89
CA GLN A 56 0.24 18.78 -4.15
C GLN A 56 -0.27 18.95 -5.58
N TRP A 57 0.48 18.47 -6.58
CA TRP A 57 0.07 18.51 -7.99
C TRP A 57 -1.27 17.82 -8.24
N SER A 58 -1.52 16.68 -7.57
CA SER A 58 -2.78 15.94 -7.70
C SER A 58 -3.96 16.69 -7.09
N LYS A 59 -3.76 17.37 -5.96
CA LYS A 59 -4.80 18.18 -5.31
C LYS A 59 -5.16 19.41 -6.14
N GLU A 60 -4.16 20.11 -6.67
CA GLU A 60 -4.37 21.28 -7.53
C GLU A 60 -5.18 20.96 -8.78
N LYS A 61 -5.04 19.75 -9.30
CA LYS A 61 -5.70 19.29 -10.54
C LYS A 61 -6.87 18.35 -10.28
N GLN A 62 -7.28 18.19 -9.02
CA GLN A 62 -8.36 17.28 -8.65
C GLN A 62 -9.71 17.71 -9.25
N SER A 63 -9.93 19.02 -9.38
CA SER A 63 -11.16 19.61 -9.92
C SER A 63 -11.09 19.92 -11.42
N TRP A 64 -10.00 19.55 -12.10
CA TRP A 64 -9.85 19.84 -13.52
C TRP A 64 -10.86 19.08 -14.36
N SER A 65 -11.50 19.81 -15.27
CA SER A 65 -12.44 19.24 -16.23
C SER A 65 -11.71 18.58 -17.40
N VAL A 66 -12.43 17.80 -18.20
CA VAL A 66 -11.89 17.22 -19.44
C VAL A 66 -11.33 18.31 -20.35
N HIS A 67 -12.00 19.47 -20.44
CA HIS A 67 -11.55 20.57 -21.29
C HIS A 67 -10.25 21.22 -20.79
N ASP A 68 -9.97 21.19 -19.48
CA ASP A 68 -8.70 21.67 -18.93
C ASP A 68 -7.56 20.72 -19.28
N TRP A 69 -7.80 19.41 -19.24
CA TRP A 69 -6.84 18.40 -19.69
C TRP A 69 -6.56 18.47 -21.20
N MET A 70 -7.56 18.81 -22.02
CA MET A 70 -7.38 18.97 -23.48
C MET A 70 -6.39 20.08 -23.85
N LYS A 71 -6.13 21.03 -22.95
CA LYS A 71 -5.16 22.11 -23.17
C LYS A 71 -3.72 21.68 -22.85
N VAL A 72 -3.50 20.50 -22.29
CA VAL A 72 -2.18 20.00 -21.89
C VAL A 72 -1.61 19.09 -22.96
N ILE A 73 -0.41 19.41 -23.44
CA ILE A 73 0.39 18.54 -24.32
C ILE A 73 1.51 17.93 -23.48
N PHE A 74 1.58 16.60 -23.45
CA PHE A 74 2.64 15.86 -22.78
C PHE A 74 3.72 15.44 -23.79
N SER A 75 4.98 15.65 -23.45
CA SER A 75 6.14 15.18 -24.22
C SER A 75 7.13 14.48 -23.29
N ASP A 76 7.71 13.39 -23.74
CA ASP A 76 8.77 12.64 -23.05
C ASP A 76 9.76 12.11 -24.09
N GLU A 77 11.02 11.95 -23.70
CA GLU A 77 12.08 11.40 -24.56
C GLU A 77 12.17 9.89 -24.35
N SER A 78 12.44 9.13 -25.42
CA SER A 78 12.68 7.67 -25.37
C SER A 78 14.16 7.34 -25.38
#